data_AF-A0A7N9D941-F1
#
_entry.id   AF-A0A7N9D941-F1
#
_cell.length_a   1.000
_cell.length_b   1.000
_cell.length_c   1.000
_cell.angle_alpha   90.00
_cell.angle_beta   90.00
_cell.angle_gamma   90.00
#
_symmetry.space_group_name_H-M   'P 1'
#
loop_
_entity.id
_entity.type
_entity.pdbx_description
1 polymer ?
#
loop_
_entity_poly.entity_id
_entity_poly.type
_entity_poly.pdbx_seq_one_letter_code
_entity_poly.pdbx_strand_id
1 'polypeptide(L)'
;MGDVLEQFFILTGLLVCLACLVKCMRFSRCILLNYWKVLPKPFLRSMGQWAVITGASDGIGKAYSFELARRGLDVVLISRTLEKLQATATEIERTTGRSVKIIQADFTKDDIYEHIKEKLTGLEIGILVNNVGMLPNLLPSHFLNAPDEIQVSGSPV
;
A
#
# COMPACT_ATOMS: atom_id res chain seq x y z
N MET A 1 66.27 -0.76 -0.01
CA MET A 1 65.33 -1.59 0.76
C MET A 1 64.17 -0.75 1.29
N GLY A 2 64.42 0.48 1.77
CA GLY A 2 63.37 1.44 2.17
C GLY A 2 62.37 1.79 1.05
N ASP A 3 62.85 2.14 -0.15
CA ASP A 3 61.97 2.60 -1.24
C ASP A 3 60.96 1.54 -1.72
N VAL A 4 61.39 0.27 -1.76
CA VAL A 4 60.52 -0.86 -2.17
C VAL A 4 59.46 -1.12 -1.09
N LEU A 5 59.84 -0.98 0.18
CA LEU A 5 58.93 -1.14 1.30
C LEU A 5 57.91 0.01 1.35
N GLU A 6 58.32 1.24 1.07
CA GLU A 6 57.43 2.39 0.94
C GLU A 6 56.45 2.22 -0.22
N GLN A 7 56.92 1.82 -1.39
CA GLN A 7 56.06 1.54 -2.55
C GLN A 7 55.04 0.43 -2.25
N PHE A 8 55.43 -0.60 -1.52
CA PHE A 8 54.55 -1.69 -1.10
C PHE A 8 53.41 -1.20 -0.18
N PHE A 9 53.73 -0.36 0.81
CA PHE A 9 52.72 0.21 1.72
C PHE A 9 51.75 1.15 1.01
N ILE A 10 52.25 1.97 0.06
CA ILE A 10 51.40 2.87 -0.74
C ILE A 10 50.42 2.07 -1.59
N LEU A 11 50.88 1.03 -2.30
CA LEU A 11 50.02 0.19 -3.15
C LEU A 11 48.96 -0.54 -2.31
N THR A 12 49.35 -1.09 -1.17
CA THR A 12 48.42 -1.78 -0.27
C THR A 12 47.38 -0.81 0.30
N GLY A 13 47.79 0.39 0.70
CA GLY A 13 46.89 1.45 1.17
C GLY A 13 45.88 1.89 0.10
N LEU A 14 46.34 2.09 -1.14
CA LEU A 14 45.47 2.43 -2.27
C LEU A 14 44.44 1.32 -2.55
N LEU A 15 44.84 0.06 -2.48
CA LEU A 15 43.95 -1.08 -2.72
C LEU A 15 42.87 -1.20 -1.62
N VAL A 16 43.24 -0.96 -0.36
CA VAL A 16 42.28 -0.91 0.76
C VAL A 16 41.32 0.27 0.62
N CYS A 17 41.83 1.46 0.28
CA CYS A 17 41.00 2.64 0.04
C CYS A 17 40.00 2.41 -1.11
N LEU A 18 40.45 1.80 -2.21
CA LEU A 18 39.59 1.46 -3.34
C LEU A 18 38.50 0.45 -2.94
N ALA A 19 38.86 -0.61 -2.20
CA ALA A 19 37.91 -1.60 -1.71
C ALA A 19 36.87 -0.99 -0.75
N CYS A 20 37.29 -0.09 0.14
CA CYS A 20 36.40 0.66 1.01
C CYS A 20 35.45 1.56 0.20
N LEU A 21 35.98 2.31 -0.77
CA LEU A 21 35.19 3.18 -1.64
C LEU A 21 34.15 2.40 -2.44
N VAL A 22 34.50 1.22 -2.99
CA VAL A 22 33.54 0.33 -3.67
C VAL A 22 32.44 -0.14 -2.73
N LYS A 23 32.76 -0.51 -1.48
CA LYS A 23 31.76 -0.89 -0.47
C LYS A 23 30.85 0.29 -0.10
N CYS A 24 31.42 1.46 0.13
CA CYS A 24 30.67 2.70 0.39
C CYS A 24 29.76 3.05 -0.79
N MET A 25 30.21 2.92 -2.03
CA MET A 25 29.39 3.14 -3.23
C MET A 25 28.26 2.11 -3.36
N ARG A 26 28.51 0.83 -3.06
CA ARG A 26 27.44 -0.20 -3.09
C ARG A 26 26.40 0.04 -1.99
N PHE A 27 26.86 0.42 -0.79
CA PHE A 27 25.99 0.74 0.35
C PHE A 27 25.19 2.02 0.09
N SER A 28 25.84 3.09 -0.38
CA SER A 28 25.16 4.33 -0.74
C SER A 28 24.19 4.11 -1.88
N ARG A 29 24.51 3.26 -2.87
CA ARG A 29 23.57 2.89 -3.93
C ARG A 29 22.38 2.09 -3.39
N CYS A 30 22.55 1.19 -2.43
CA CYS A 30 21.42 0.53 -1.77
C CYS A 30 20.53 1.53 -1.01
N ILE A 31 21.13 2.48 -0.28
CA ILE A 31 20.39 3.53 0.44
C ILE A 31 19.68 4.46 -0.53
N LEU A 32 20.38 4.96 -1.56
CA LEU A 32 19.82 5.87 -2.56
C LEU A 32 18.74 5.19 -3.40
N LEU A 33 18.90 3.92 -3.80
CA LEU A 33 17.87 3.23 -4.58
C LEU A 33 16.60 3.00 -3.76
N ASN A 34 16.71 2.81 -2.44
CA ASN A 34 15.54 2.73 -1.56
C ASN A 34 14.88 4.10 -1.37
N TYR A 35 15.67 5.18 -1.39
CA TYR A 35 15.16 6.56 -1.31
C TYR A 35 14.61 7.11 -2.64
N TRP A 36 15.14 6.64 -3.78
CA TRP A 36 14.79 7.10 -5.13
C TRP A 36 13.74 6.24 -5.83
N LYS A 37 13.55 4.99 -5.42
CA LYS A 37 12.35 4.22 -5.81
C LYS A 37 11.16 4.61 -4.94
N VAL A 38 10.86 5.90 -4.85
CA VAL A 38 9.46 6.30 -4.74
C VAL A 38 8.87 5.84 -6.06
N LEU A 39 8.08 4.75 -6.03
CA LEU A 39 7.29 4.30 -7.19
C LEU A 39 6.85 5.54 -7.96
N PRO A 40 7.30 5.74 -9.22
CA PRO A 40 7.03 6.97 -9.89
C PRO A 40 5.51 7.13 -9.90
N LYS A 41 4.99 8.28 -9.47
CA LYS A 41 3.55 8.61 -9.49
C LYS A 41 2.81 8.08 -10.75
N PRO A 42 3.41 8.06 -11.97
CA PRO A 42 2.76 7.45 -13.13
C PRO A 42 2.50 5.94 -13.04
N PHE A 43 3.23 5.14 -12.27
CA PHE A 43 3.05 3.68 -12.24
C PHE A 43 1.68 3.26 -11.70
N LEU A 44 1.22 3.86 -10.61
CA LEU A 44 -0.08 3.47 -10.06
C LEU A 44 -1.23 3.89 -10.99
N ARG A 45 -1.11 5.05 -11.65
CA ARG A 45 -2.06 5.48 -12.68
C ARG A 45 -2.01 4.60 -13.93
N SER A 46 -0.86 4.04 -14.29
CA SER A 46 -0.78 3.13 -15.45
C SER A 46 -1.46 1.78 -15.21
N MET A 47 -1.80 1.44 -13.96
CA MET A 47 -2.60 0.25 -13.66
C MET A 47 -4.11 0.50 -13.85
N GLY A 48 -4.55 1.76 -13.82
CA GLY A 48 -5.94 2.17 -13.97
C GLY A 48 -6.22 3.51 -13.26
N GLN A 49 -7.33 4.15 -13.62
CA GLN A 49 -7.71 5.45 -13.04
C GLN A 49 -8.20 5.34 -11.58
N TRP A 50 -8.89 4.26 -11.25
CA TRP A 50 -9.58 4.09 -9.96
C TRP A 50 -8.91 3.04 -9.07
N ALA A 51 -8.88 3.34 -7.77
CA ALA A 51 -8.62 2.37 -6.71
C ALA A 51 -9.90 2.07 -5.94
N VAL A 52 -10.17 0.79 -5.68
CA VAL A 52 -11.28 0.35 -4.83
C VAL A 52 -10.73 -0.04 -3.46
N ILE A 53 -11.30 0.52 -2.39
CA ILE A 53 -10.87 0.24 -1.02
C ILE A 53 -12.08 -0.24 -0.23
N THR A 54 -11.99 -1.47 0.31
CA THR A 54 -12.99 -2.01 1.23
C THR A 54 -12.60 -1.68 2.69
N GLY A 55 -13.58 -1.39 3.55
CA GLY A 55 -13.31 -0.96 4.93
C GLY A 55 -12.72 0.46 4.97
N ALA A 56 -13.07 1.30 4.00
CA ALA A 56 -12.45 2.60 3.76
C ALA A 56 -12.83 3.70 4.77
N SER A 57 -13.77 3.43 5.67
CA SER A 57 -14.34 4.44 6.59
C SER A 57 -13.45 4.76 7.79
N ASP A 58 -12.46 3.92 8.12
CA ASP A 58 -11.63 4.10 9.32
C ASP A 58 -10.25 3.44 9.19
N GLY A 59 -9.36 3.73 10.15
CA GLY A 59 -8.07 3.06 10.33
C GLY A 59 -7.23 2.95 9.05
N ILE A 60 -6.76 1.73 8.76
CA ILE A 60 -5.85 1.44 7.65
C ILE A 60 -6.52 1.69 6.29
N GLY A 61 -7.79 1.31 6.12
CA GLY A 61 -8.53 1.55 4.88
C GLY A 61 -8.71 3.02 4.57
N LYS A 62 -9.02 3.84 5.60
CA LYS A 62 -9.06 5.30 5.45
C LYS A 62 -7.69 5.83 5.03
N ALA A 63 -6.61 5.41 5.69
CA ALA A 63 -5.25 5.84 5.34
C ALA A 63 -4.86 5.50 3.89
N TYR A 64 -5.17 4.28 3.42
CA TYR A 64 -4.96 3.90 2.01
C TYR A 64 -5.72 4.80 1.05
N SER A 65 -6.97 5.14 1.38
CA SER A 65 -7.82 6.00 0.54
C SER A 65 -7.17 7.37 0.33
N PHE A 66 -6.65 7.99 1.40
CA PHE A 66 -5.91 9.25 1.29
C PHE A 66 -4.62 9.11 0.48
N GLU A 67 -3.82 8.10 0.75
CA GLU A 67 -2.51 7.95 0.11
C GLU A 67 -2.65 7.66 -1.39
N LEU A 68 -3.60 6.81 -1.78
CA LEU A 68 -3.88 6.51 -3.19
C LEU A 68 -4.42 7.75 -3.93
N ALA A 69 -5.30 8.53 -3.29
CA ALA A 69 -5.75 9.80 -3.84
C ALA A 69 -4.60 10.82 -3.98
N ARG A 70 -3.72 10.95 -2.98
CA ARG A 70 -2.51 11.81 -3.04
C ARG A 70 -1.52 11.38 -4.13
N ARG A 71 -1.50 10.09 -4.47
CA ARG A 71 -0.72 9.54 -5.59
C ARG A 71 -1.42 9.70 -6.94
N GLY A 72 -2.64 10.23 -6.95
CA GLY A 72 -3.33 10.69 -8.14
C GLY A 72 -4.41 9.75 -8.64
N LEU A 73 -4.82 8.70 -7.92
CA LEU A 73 -5.97 7.89 -8.34
C LEU A 73 -7.28 8.55 -7.91
N ASP A 74 -8.36 8.26 -8.63
CA ASP A 74 -9.70 8.43 -8.07
C ASP A 74 -9.99 7.22 -7.16
N VAL A 75 -10.83 7.38 -6.14
CA VAL A 75 -11.02 6.32 -5.13
C VAL A 75 -12.48 5.95 -4.96
N VAL A 76 -12.74 4.64 -4.92
CA VAL A 76 -14.03 4.07 -4.53
C VAL A 76 -13.93 3.62 -3.07
N LEU A 77 -14.72 4.24 -2.20
CA LEU A 77 -14.77 3.94 -0.78
C LEU A 77 -15.94 2.99 -0.51
N ILE A 78 -15.65 1.79 0.00
CA ILE A 78 -16.66 0.79 0.35
C ILE A 78 -16.63 0.53 1.85
N SER A 79 -17.75 0.76 2.55
CA SER A 79 -17.92 0.42 3.97
C SER A 79 -19.42 0.46 4.37
N ARG A 80 -19.71 0.12 5.62
CA ARG A 80 -21.07 0.04 6.16
C ARG A 80 -21.66 1.39 6.57
N THR A 81 -20.84 2.25 7.16
CA THR A 81 -21.27 3.53 7.75
C THR A 81 -21.17 4.65 6.73
N LEU A 82 -22.32 5.04 6.15
CA LEU A 82 -22.39 6.04 5.08
C LEU A 82 -21.85 7.41 5.51
N GLU A 83 -22.15 7.84 6.73
CA GLU A 83 -21.75 9.15 7.26
C GLU A 83 -20.22 9.26 7.33
N LYS A 84 -19.55 8.19 7.78
CA LYS A 84 -18.07 8.13 7.81
C LYS A 84 -17.47 8.15 6.40
N LEU A 85 -18.12 7.48 5.44
CA LEU A 85 -17.68 7.49 4.04
C LEU A 85 -17.83 8.89 3.44
N GLN A 86 -18.94 9.58 3.68
CA GLN A 86 -19.18 10.96 3.21
C GLN A 86 -18.18 11.95 3.79
N ALA A 87 -17.89 11.85 5.09
CA ALA A 87 -16.87 12.67 5.74
C ALA A 87 -15.48 12.43 5.12
N THR A 88 -15.12 11.17 4.91
CA THR A 88 -13.84 10.78 4.29
C THR A 88 -13.75 11.24 2.83
N ALA A 89 -14.82 11.09 2.06
CA ALA A 89 -14.89 11.53 0.67
C ALA A 89 -14.69 13.04 0.55
N THR A 90 -15.47 13.83 1.31
CA THR A 90 -15.34 15.28 1.35
C THR A 90 -13.92 15.71 1.69
N GLU A 91 -13.30 15.05 2.67
CA GLU A 91 -11.94 15.36 3.09
C GLU A 91 -10.90 15.03 1.99
N ILE A 92 -11.03 13.89 1.31
CA ILE A 92 -10.16 13.49 0.19
C ILE A 92 -10.32 14.45 -1.00
N GLU A 93 -11.55 14.74 -1.41
CA GLU A 93 -11.84 15.63 -2.54
C GLU A 93 -11.26 17.02 -2.27
N ARG A 94 -11.47 17.55 -1.07
CA ARG A 94 -10.93 18.86 -0.65
C ARG A 94 -9.41 18.90 -0.61
N THR A 95 -8.75 17.83 -0.15
CA THR A 95 -7.30 17.83 0.08
C THR A 95 -6.49 17.41 -1.15
N THR A 96 -7.07 16.65 -2.07
CA THR A 96 -6.36 16.05 -3.22
C THR A 96 -6.91 16.48 -4.57
N GLY A 97 -8.15 16.99 -4.64
CA GLY A 97 -8.84 17.30 -5.89
C GLY A 97 -9.19 16.07 -6.73
N ARG A 98 -9.07 14.86 -6.18
CA ARG A 98 -9.44 13.60 -6.84
C ARG A 98 -10.91 13.29 -6.61
N SER A 99 -11.53 12.60 -7.57
CA SER A 99 -12.92 12.18 -7.46
C SER A 99 -13.05 11.01 -6.50
N VAL A 100 -14.14 11.03 -5.73
CA VAL A 100 -14.47 9.95 -4.81
C VAL A 100 -15.83 9.35 -5.17
N LYS A 101 -15.91 8.03 -5.22
CA LYS A 101 -17.18 7.30 -5.34
C LYS A 101 -17.44 6.54 -4.05
N ILE A 102 -18.65 6.64 -3.52
CA ILE A 102 -19.06 5.92 -2.31
C ILE A 102 -19.93 4.73 -2.69
N ILE A 103 -19.66 3.57 -2.09
CA ILE A 103 -20.56 2.41 -2.12
C ILE A 103 -20.80 1.99 -0.67
N GLN A 104 -22.03 2.13 -0.19
CA GLN A 104 -22.41 1.60 1.11
C GLN A 104 -22.66 0.10 0.95
N ALA A 105 -21.88 -0.73 1.64
CA ALA A 105 -22.04 -2.18 1.59
C ALA A 105 -21.69 -2.82 2.93
N ASP A 106 -22.43 -3.88 3.27
CA ASP A 106 -22.19 -4.70 4.45
C ASP A 106 -21.78 -6.11 4.02
N PHE A 107 -20.50 -6.43 4.18
CA PHE A 107 -19.90 -7.71 3.81
C PHE A 107 -20.37 -8.90 4.65
N THR A 108 -21.28 -8.68 5.60
CA THR A 108 -22.00 -9.75 6.30
C THR A 108 -23.28 -10.20 5.59
N LYS A 109 -23.65 -9.57 4.47
CA LYS A 109 -24.84 -9.89 3.67
C LYS A 109 -24.47 -10.57 2.36
N ASP A 110 -25.31 -11.48 1.88
CA ASP A 110 -25.01 -12.33 0.72
C ASP A 110 -25.18 -11.63 -0.65
N ASP A 111 -26.03 -10.60 -0.74
CA ASP A 111 -26.48 -9.97 -1.99
C ASP A 111 -25.66 -8.74 -2.42
N ILE A 112 -24.58 -8.43 -1.71
CA ILE A 112 -23.84 -7.18 -1.91
C ILE A 112 -22.97 -7.16 -3.17
N TYR A 113 -22.58 -8.32 -3.69
CA TYR A 113 -21.56 -8.37 -4.73
C TYR A 113 -22.08 -7.87 -6.08
N GLU A 114 -23.33 -8.21 -6.43
CA GLU A 114 -23.97 -7.66 -7.64
C GLU A 114 -24.17 -6.15 -7.50
N HIS A 115 -24.59 -5.66 -6.33
CA HIS A 115 -24.67 -4.22 -6.07
C HIS A 115 -23.33 -3.50 -6.25
N ILE A 116 -22.25 -4.04 -5.69
CA ILE A 116 -20.91 -3.47 -5.83
C ILE A 116 -20.48 -3.50 -7.31
N LYS A 117 -20.66 -4.62 -8.00
CA LYS A 117 -20.30 -4.81 -9.41
C LYS A 117 -21.02 -3.82 -10.32
N GLU A 118 -22.32 -3.62 -10.13
CA GLU A 118 -23.09 -2.61 -10.85
C GLU A 118 -22.52 -1.20 -10.63
N LYS A 119 -22.21 -0.84 -9.39
CA LYS A 119 -21.63 0.48 -9.05
C LYS A 119 -20.22 0.68 -9.59
N LEU A 120 -19.46 -0.40 -9.78
CA LEU A 120 -18.11 -0.38 -10.34
C LEU A 120 -18.08 -0.43 -11.88
N THR A 121 -19.22 -0.74 -12.52
CA THR A 121 -19.31 -0.86 -13.98
C THR A 121 -18.88 0.44 -14.68
N GLY A 122 -18.02 0.30 -15.70
CA GLY A 122 -17.50 1.42 -16.48
C GLY A 122 -16.30 2.15 -15.84
N LEU A 123 -15.86 1.75 -14.65
CA LEU A 123 -14.64 2.29 -14.04
C LEU A 123 -13.42 1.47 -14.46
N GLU A 124 -12.35 2.14 -14.87
CA GLU A 124 -11.04 1.51 -15.08
C GLU A 124 -10.35 1.34 -13.72
N ILE A 125 -10.55 0.16 -13.11
CA ILE A 125 -10.02 -0.16 -11.78
C ILE A 125 -8.64 -0.77 -11.92
N GLY A 126 -7.62 -0.09 -11.36
CA GLY A 126 -6.24 -0.56 -11.38
C GLY A 126 -5.74 -1.14 -10.06
N ILE A 127 -6.41 -0.82 -8.95
CA ILE A 127 -6.00 -1.21 -7.61
C ILE A 127 -7.21 -1.65 -6.81
N LEU A 128 -7.10 -2.79 -6.13
CA LEU A 128 -8.06 -3.25 -5.12
C LEU A 128 -7.33 -3.41 -3.78
N VAL A 129 -7.81 -2.70 -2.77
CA VAL A 129 -7.39 -2.87 -1.37
C VAL A 129 -8.51 -3.60 -0.64
N ASN A 130 -8.35 -4.91 -0.48
CA ASN A 130 -9.28 -5.72 0.31
C ASN A 130 -8.90 -5.61 1.79
N ASN A 131 -9.51 -4.65 2.49
CA ASN A 131 -9.15 -4.28 3.86
C ASN A 131 -10.31 -4.45 4.86
N VAL A 132 -11.51 -4.83 4.41
CA VAL A 132 -12.57 -5.22 5.36
C VAL A 132 -12.07 -6.37 6.23
N GLY A 133 -12.22 -6.20 7.53
CA GLY A 133 -11.96 -7.22 8.54
C GLY A 133 -12.88 -6.98 9.72
N MET A 134 -13.18 -8.05 10.44
CA MET A 134 -13.97 -8.01 11.65
C MET A 134 -13.27 -8.87 12.71
N LEU A 135 -13.23 -8.38 13.94
CA LEU A 135 -12.81 -9.20 15.06
C LEU A 135 -13.99 -10.10 15.45
N PRO A 136 -13.81 -11.44 15.45
CA PRO A 136 -14.88 -12.35 15.83
C PRO A 136 -15.19 -12.30 17.33
N ASN A 137 -14.19 -11.97 18.13
CA ASN A 137 -14.24 -11.95 19.58
C ASN A 137 -13.81 -10.58 20.11
N LEU A 138 -14.30 -10.24 21.30
CA LEU A 138 -13.97 -8.97 21.97
C LEU A 138 -12.46 -8.85 22.29
N LEU A 139 -11.80 -9.99 22.53
CA LEU A 139 -10.37 -10.06 22.82
C LEU A 139 -9.61 -10.67 21.64
N PRO A 140 -8.41 -10.14 21.32
CA PRO A 140 -7.51 -10.78 20.38
C PRO A 140 -7.22 -12.22 20.80
N SER A 141 -7.24 -13.13 19.84
CA SER A 141 -6.87 -14.52 20.03
C SER A 141 -5.91 -14.94 18.93
N HIS A 142 -5.12 -15.98 19.18
CA HIS A 142 -4.32 -16.59 18.14
C HIS A 142 -5.24 -17.09 17.04
N PHE A 143 -4.92 -16.78 15.78
CA PHE A 143 -5.75 -17.12 14.63
C PHE A 143 -6.06 -18.63 14.55
N LEU A 144 -5.07 -19.47 14.86
CA LEU A 144 -5.22 -20.94 14.88
C LEU A 144 -6.15 -21.45 15.99
N ASN A 145 -6.48 -20.61 16.97
CA ASN A 145 -7.38 -20.94 18.08
C ASN A 145 -8.78 -20.36 17.86
N ALA A 146 -9.02 -19.63 16.76
CA ALA A 146 -10.34 -19.13 16.42
C ALA A 146 -11.20 -20.27 15.83
N PRO A 147 -12.51 -20.31 16.10
CA PRO A 147 -13.45 -21.26 15.48
C PRO A 147 -13.31 -21.33 13.95
N ASP A 148 -13.46 -22.52 13.38
CA ASP A 148 -13.29 -22.76 11.93
C ASP A 148 -14.21 -21.89 11.06
N GLU A 149 -15.40 -21.54 11.55
CA GLU A 149 -16.35 -20.63 10.89
C GLU A 149 -15.73 -19.25 10.55
N ILE A 150 -14.73 -18.82 11.31
CA ILE A 150 -14.00 -17.57 11.09
C ILE A 150 -12.85 -17.78 10.10
N GLN A 151 -12.23 -18.98 10.10
CA GLN A 151 -11.15 -19.34 9.18
C GLN A 151 -11.66 -19.56 7.74
N VAL A 152 -12.89 -20.06 7.59
CA VAL A 152 -13.50 -20.40 6.28
C VAL A 152 -14.10 -19.18 5.56
N SER A 153 -14.21 -18.02 6.23
CA SER A 153 -14.64 -16.75 5.58
C SER A 153 -13.63 -16.21 4.56
N GLY A 154 -12.39 -16.70 4.57
CA GLY A 154 -11.53 -16.69 3.39
C GLY A 154 -11.84 -17.95 2.59
N SER A 155 -12.67 -17.83 1.55
CA SER A 155 -13.08 -18.97 0.72
C SER A 155 -11.89 -19.86 0.36
N PRO A 156 -12.03 -21.20 0.43
CA PRO A 156 -11.07 -22.09 -0.19
C PRO A 156 -11.15 -21.84 -1.71
N VAL A 157 -10.02 -21.40 -2.28
CA VAL A 157 -9.81 -21.37 -3.73
C VAL A 157 -9.52 -22.79 -4.20
#